data_AF-C8VXX3-F1
#
_entry.id   AF-C8VXX3-F1
#
_cell.length_a   1.000
_cell.length_b   1.000
_cell.length_c   1.000
_cell.angle_alpha   90.00
_cell.angle_beta   90.00
_cell.angle_gamma   90.00
#
_symmetry.space_group_name_H-M   'P 1'
#
loop_
_entity.id
_entity.type
_entity.pdbx_description
1 polymer ?
#
loop_
_entity_poly.entity_id
_entity_poly.type
_entity_poly.pdbx_seq_one_letter_code
_entity_poly.pdbx_strand_id
1 'polypeptide(L)'
;MAKIPKTKKQRSLFTGLSNNNKAKQDEQDSNSMFLFSLKDLDREQGQSLIEWEKEGILARAFELIRNYCCSTLTSQSNTDKFTVYGDFPPKNVTEFFHPKHIPDDALWARIHITGKQCIIGHVVRNVFYVVFLDKDHEFYKSKLKHT
;
A
#
# COMPACT_ATOMS: atom_id res chain seq x y z
N MET A 1 -6.73 -29.58 34.30
CA MET A 1 -6.78 -28.60 33.19
C MET A 1 -5.62 -27.63 33.34
N ALA A 2 -4.58 -27.77 32.51
CA ALA A 2 -3.40 -26.91 32.58
C ALA A 2 -3.65 -25.58 31.83
N LYS A 3 -3.34 -24.45 32.47
CA LYS A 3 -3.45 -23.11 31.89
C LYS A 3 -2.32 -22.90 30.88
N ILE A 4 -2.66 -22.67 29.61
CA ILE A 4 -1.71 -22.32 28.54
C ILE A 4 -1.20 -20.89 28.81
N PRO A 5 0.12 -20.64 28.84
CA PRO A 5 0.64 -19.29 29.03
C PRO A 5 0.42 -18.48 27.74
N LYS A 6 -0.21 -17.31 27.89
CA LYS A 6 -0.41 -16.36 26.78
C LYS A 6 0.96 -15.87 26.29
N THR A 7 1.29 -16.19 25.04
CA THR A 7 2.45 -15.65 24.34
C THR A 7 2.35 -14.13 24.26
N LYS A 8 3.37 -13.43 24.78
CA LYS A 8 3.50 -11.98 24.67
C LYS A 8 3.66 -11.63 23.19
N LYS A 9 2.61 -11.09 22.56
CA LYS A 9 2.67 -10.51 21.21
C LYS A 9 3.72 -9.40 21.23
N GLN A 10 4.81 -9.55 20.47
CA GLN A 10 5.72 -8.44 20.23
C GLN A 10 4.91 -7.36 19.50
N ARG A 11 4.69 -6.24 20.17
CA ARG A 11 4.04 -5.07 19.59
C ARG A 11 5.02 -4.43 18.62
N SER A 12 4.57 -4.16 17.40
CA SER A 12 5.31 -3.34 16.46
C SER A 12 5.38 -1.89 16.95
N LEU A 13 6.35 -1.16 16.43
CA LEU A 13 6.87 0.14 16.92
C LEU A 13 5.83 1.28 17.02
N PHE A 14 4.58 1.07 16.60
CA PHE A 14 3.57 2.12 16.50
C PHE A 14 2.55 2.16 17.66
N THR A 15 2.63 1.30 18.68
CA THR A 15 1.68 1.35 19.83
C THR A 15 2.01 2.42 20.90
N GLY A 16 2.73 3.49 20.55
CA GLY A 16 3.32 4.40 21.52
C GLY A 16 3.53 5.83 21.03
N LEU A 17 2.56 6.41 20.32
CA LEU A 17 2.53 7.87 20.12
C LEU A 17 1.94 8.54 21.37
N SER A 18 2.68 8.51 22.49
CA SER A 18 2.49 9.45 23.59
C SER A 18 3.77 9.63 24.42
N ASN A 19 4.29 10.85 24.32
CA ASN A 19 5.18 11.61 25.19
C ASN A 19 6.62 11.16 25.50
N ASN A 20 7.52 12.09 25.15
CA ASN A 20 8.88 12.35 25.65
C ASN A 20 10.09 11.70 24.96
N ASN A 21 10.56 12.41 23.93
CA ASN A 21 11.93 12.90 23.74
C ASN A 21 13.07 12.05 24.34
N LYS A 22 13.51 11.02 23.59
CA LYS A 22 14.92 10.66 23.49
C LYS A 22 15.29 10.27 22.05
N ALA A 23 15.84 11.27 21.36
CA ALA A 23 16.95 11.19 20.43
C ALA A 23 16.73 10.55 19.04
N LYS A 24 16.39 11.43 18.08
CA LYS A 24 17.02 11.52 16.74
C LYS A 24 17.27 10.20 15.99
N GLN A 25 16.22 9.45 15.70
CA GLN A 25 16.19 8.60 14.50
C GLN A 25 14.87 8.81 13.78
N ASP A 26 15.00 9.22 12.52
CA ASP A 26 13.98 9.26 11.48
C ASP A 26 12.91 10.36 11.58
N GLU A 27 13.33 11.62 11.67
CA GLU A 27 12.55 12.66 11.01
C GLU A 27 12.57 12.35 9.51
N GLN A 28 11.46 11.84 8.99
CA GLN A 28 11.24 11.74 7.57
C GLN A 28 11.40 13.13 6.98
N ASP A 29 12.48 13.33 6.24
CA ASP A 29 12.70 14.58 5.51
C ASP A 29 11.51 14.74 4.55
N SER A 30 10.66 15.73 4.82
CA SER A 30 9.48 16.04 4.01
C SER A 30 9.85 16.38 2.56
N ASN A 31 11.14 16.62 2.28
CA ASN A 31 11.68 16.83 0.94
C ASN A 31 12.14 15.53 0.24
N SER A 32 12.05 14.37 0.89
CA SER A 32 12.41 13.10 0.26
C SER A 32 11.50 12.83 -0.94
N MET A 33 12.11 12.57 -2.09
CA MET A 33 11.40 12.14 -3.30
C MET A 33 10.67 10.83 -3.05
N PHE A 34 9.53 10.66 -3.70
CA PHE A 34 8.79 9.41 -3.62
C PHE A 34 9.51 8.31 -4.39
N LEU A 35 9.63 7.13 -3.79
CA LEU A 35 10.32 5.97 -4.36
C LEU A 35 9.35 4.82 -4.53
N PHE A 36 9.62 3.95 -5.50
CA PHE A 36 8.86 2.71 -5.69
C PHE A 36 9.77 1.50 -5.55
N SER A 37 9.29 0.51 -4.84
CA SER A 37 9.93 -0.80 -4.71
C SER A 37 9.02 -1.87 -5.31
N LEU A 38 9.57 -2.75 -6.13
CA LEU A 38 8.87 -3.93 -6.66
C LEU A 38 9.22 -5.20 -5.86
N LYS A 39 9.90 -5.06 -4.73
CA LYS A 39 10.37 -6.19 -3.90
C LYS A 39 9.22 -7.10 -3.46
N ASP A 40 8.09 -6.49 -3.10
CA ASP A 40 6.93 -7.18 -2.54
C ASP A 40 5.85 -7.46 -3.61
N LEU A 41 6.18 -7.27 -4.90
CA LEU A 41 5.26 -7.51 -6.00
C LEU A 41 4.88 -9.00 -6.02
N ASP A 42 3.63 -9.25 -5.67
CA ASP A 42 3.05 -10.58 -5.52
C ASP A 42 2.98 -11.28 -6.90
N ARG A 43 3.14 -12.61 -6.89
CA ARG A 43 3.13 -13.46 -8.10
C ARG A 43 2.00 -14.47 -8.09
N GLU A 44 1.21 -14.51 -7.02
CA GLU A 44 0.14 -15.48 -6.77
C GLU A 44 -1.26 -14.86 -6.89
N GLN A 45 -1.38 -13.53 -6.80
CA GLN A 45 -2.65 -12.81 -6.83
C GLN A 45 -2.52 -11.44 -7.51
N GLY A 46 -3.64 -10.91 -8.00
CA GLY A 46 -3.67 -9.76 -8.89
C GLY A 46 -3.23 -10.12 -10.31
N GLN A 47 -3.01 -9.11 -11.15
CA GLN A 47 -2.50 -9.31 -12.50
C GLN A 47 -0.96 -9.26 -12.54
N SER A 48 -0.39 -9.93 -13.53
CA SER A 48 1.03 -9.87 -13.85
C SER A 48 1.38 -8.67 -14.73
N LEU A 49 2.66 -8.29 -14.74
CA LEU A 49 3.19 -7.28 -15.67
C LEU A 49 2.98 -7.70 -17.14
N ILE A 50 3.02 -9.01 -17.43
CA ILE A 50 2.81 -9.55 -18.78
C ILE A 50 1.36 -9.34 -19.22
N GLU A 51 0.39 -9.54 -18.33
CA GLU A 51 -1.02 -9.27 -18.62
C GLU A 51 -1.25 -7.77 -18.82
N TRP A 52 -0.69 -6.93 -17.94
CA TRP A 52 -0.79 -5.49 -18.09
C TRP A 52 -0.16 -4.96 -19.38
N GLU A 53 0.93 -5.57 -19.87
CA GLU A 53 1.50 -5.24 -21.17
C GLU A 53 0.56 -5.64 -22.32
N LYS A 54 0.05 -6.88 -22.29
CA LYS A 54 -0.91 -7.37 -23.31
C LYS A 54 -2.18 -6.52 -23.39
N GLU A 55 -2.60 -5.97 -22.26
CA GLU A 55 -3.79 -5.10 -22.15
C GLU A 55 -3.48 -3.61 -22.40
N GLY A 56 -2.23 -3.24 -22.67
CA GLY A 56 -1.82 -1.85 -22.94
C GLY A 56 -1.87 -0.93 -21.72
N ILE A 57 -1.83 -1.49 -20.51
CA ILE A 57 -1.91 -0.78 -19.23
C ILE A 57 -0.52 -0.41 -18.71
N LEU A 58 0.47 -1.28 -18.94
CA LEU A 58 1.79 -1.23 -18.30
C LEU A 58 2.52 0.10 -18.54
N ALA A 59 2.61 0.56 -19.79
CA ALA A 59 3.27 1.82 -20.11
C ALA A 59 2.64 3.01 -19.39
N ARG A 60 1.30 3.05 -19.32
CA ARG A 60 0.56 4.11 -18.60
C ARG A 60 0.80 4.07 -17.10
N ALA A 61 0.92 2.88 -16.51
CA ALA A 61 1.26 2.70 -15.11
C ALA A 61 2.68 3.23 -14.80
N PHE A 62 3.65 2.96 -15.68
CA PHE A 62 5.02 3.44 -15.50
C PHE A 62 5.17 4.94 -15.71
N GLU A 63 4.43 5.56 -16.65
CA GLU A 63 4.37 7.02 -16.76
C GLU A 63 3.79 7.66 -15.48
N LEU A 64 2.78 7.03 -14.88
CA LEU A 64 2.26 7.46 -13.59
C LEU A 64 3.32 7.36 -12.49
N ILE A 65 3.97 6.20 -12.34
CA ILE A 65 5.06 5.98 -11.37
C ILE A 65 6.15 7.05 -11.54
N ARG A 66 6.58 7.31 -12.79
CA ARG A 66 7.55 8.35 -13.12
C ARG A 66 7.12 9.73 -12.62
N ASN A 67 5.86 10.11 -12.82
CA ASN A 67 5.33 11.38 -12.31
C ASN A 67 5.36 11.44 -10.79
N TYR A 68 5.04 10.34 -10.12
CA TYR A 68 5.11 10.27 -8.65
C TYR A 68 6.56 10.43 -8.16
N CYS A 69 7.54 9.81 -8.82
CA CYS A 69 8.97 9.94 -8.48
C CYS A 69 9.50 11.38 -8.59
N CYS A 70 8.84 12.26 -9.36
CA CYS A 70 9.24 13.65 -9.54
C CYS A 70 8.71 14.60 -8.44
N SER A 71 8.05 14.09 -7.40
CA SER A 71 7.49 14.91 -6.31
C SER A 71 7.58 14.22 -4.95
N THR A 72 7.29 14.98 -3.87
CA THR A 72 7.32 14.47 -2.49
C THR A 72 5.97 13.84 -2.12
N LEU A 73 5.97 12.94 -1.13
CA LEU A 73 4.74 12.26 -0.66
C LEU A 73 3.67 13.23 -0.16
N THR A 74 4.07 14.27 0.59
CA THR A 74 3.17 15.30 1.13
C THR A 74 2.41 16.04 0.04
N SER A 75 3.05 16.31 -1.10
CA SER A 75 2.41 17.02 -2.21
C SER A 75 1.30 16.21 -2.91
N GLN A 76 1.24 14.89 -2.72
CA GLN A 76 0.34 14.00 -3.46
C GLN A 76 -0.78 13.35 -2.62
N SER A 77 -0.65 13.39 -1.29
CA SER A 77 -1.57 12.78 -0.31
C SER A 77 -3.02 13.31 -0.32
N ASN A 78 -3.27 14.45 -0.97
CA ASN A 78 -4.59 15.08 -1.07
C ASN A 78 -5.29 14.89 -2.44
N THR A 79 -4.84 13.94 -3.25
CA THR A 79 -5.45 13.66 -4.56
C THR A 79 -6.28 12.39 -4.52
N ASP A 80 -7.41 12.36 -5.24
CA ASP A 80 -8.23 11.15 -5.44
C ASP A 80 -7.44 10.00 -6.10
N LYS A 81 -6.25 10.30 -6.64
CA LYS A 81 -5.35 9.33 -7.24
C LYS A 81 -4.51 8.56 -6.24
N PHE A 82 -4.26 9.08 -5.04
CA PHE A 82 -3.47 8.38 -4.02
C PHE A 82 -4.23 8.32 -2.70
N THR A 83 -4.63 7.13 -2.31
CA THR A 83 -5.43 6.91 -1.10
C THR A 83 -4.67 5.99 -0.15
N VAL A 84 -4.52 6.41 1.10
CA VAL A 84 -3.99 5.57 2.19
C VAL A 84 -5.18 5.05 2.99
N TYR A 85 -5.28 3.72 3.10
CA TYR A 85 -6.39 3.05 3.80
C TYR A 85 -6.10 2.81 5.29
N GLY A 86 -4.84 2.60 5.67
CA GLY A 86 -4.51 2.07 7.00
C GLY A 86 -4.25 0.57 6.91
N ASP A 87 -5.12 -0.20 7.57
CA ASP A 87 -5.01 -1.66 7.64
C ASP A 87 -5.38 -2.35 6.31
N PHE A 88 -5.01 -3.63 6.18
CA PHE A 88 -5.46 -4.46 5.06
C PHE A 88 -6.99 -4.56 5.04
N PRO A 89 -7.64 -4.51 3.86
CA PRO A 89 -9.09 -4.50 3.77
C PRO A 89 -9.72 -5.74 4.40
N PRO A 90 -10.87 -5.62 5.07
CA PRO A 90 -11.56 -6.78 5.62
C PRO A 90 -12.05 -7.71 4.51
N LYS A 91 -12.10 -9.01 4.79
CA LYS A 91 -12.40 -10.08 3.81
C LYS A 91 -13.70 -9.87 3.01
N ASN A 92 -14.66 -9.12 3.54
CA ASN A 92 -15.94 -8.86 2.86
C ASN A 92 -15.86 -7.76 1.78
N VAL A 93 -14.74 -7.06 1.64
CA VAL A 93 -14.58 -5.97 0.65
C VAL A 93 -13.35 -6.15 -0.25
N THR A 94 -12.66 -7.29 -0.19
CA THR A 94 -11.48 -7.59 -0.99
C THR A 94 -11.51 -9.02 -1.52
N GLU A 95 -11.02 -9.25 -2.74
CA GLU A 95 -10.74 -10.60 -3.26
C GLU A 95 -9.29 -11.04 -3.00
N PHE A 96 -8.47 -10.18 -2.41
CA PHE A 96 -7.07 -10.46 -2.12
C PHE A 96 -6.91 -11.04 -0.72
N PHE A 97 -5.84 -11.82 -0.53
CA PHE A 97 -5.39 -12.24 0.79
C PHE A 97 -4.13 -11.46 1.20
N HIS A 98 -3.99 -11.22 2.50
CA HIS A 98 -2.79 -10.57 3.03
C HIS A 98 -1.55 -11.45 2.77
N PRO A 99 -0.53 -10.97 2.03
CA PRO A 99 0.68 -11.76 1.81
C PRO A 99 1.41 -12.00 3.12
N LYS A 100 1.88 -13.24 3.35
CA LYS A 100 2.47 -13.66 4.64
C LYS A 100 3.77 -12.92 5.00
N HIS A 101 4.47 -12.40 4.01
CA HIS A 101 5.76 -11.72 4.19
C HIS A 101 5.61 -10.23 4.50
N ILE A 102 4.41 -9.68 4.36
CA ILE A 102 4.10 -8.29 4.68
C ILE A 102 3.66 -8.23 6.16
N PRO A 103 4.13 -7.26 6.95
CA PRO A 103 3.70 -7.09 8.34
C PRO A 103 2.20 -6.75 8.46
N ASP A 104 1.54 -7.24 9.52
CA ASP A 104 0.11 -6.95 9.81
C ASP A 104 -0.18 -5.46 9.98
N ASP A 105 0.81 -4.66 10.37
CA ASP A 105 0.70 -3.22 10.61
C ASP A 105 1.21 -2.38 9.42
N ALA A 106 1.34 -2.99 8.24
CA ALA A 106 1.68 -2.27 7.02
C ALA A 106 0.62 -1.21 6.70
N LEU A 107 1.07 -0.03 6.29
CA LEU A 107 0.19 1.08 5.90
C LEU A 107 -0.24 0.93 4.44
N TRP A 108 -1.37 0.26 4.22
CA TRP A 108 -1.89 -0.05 2.90
C TRP A 108 -2.38 1.20 2.17
N ALA A 109 -2.08 1.27 0.89
CA ALA A 109 -2.42 2.39 0.03
C ALA A 109 -2.65 1.95 -1.42
N ARG A 110 -3.27 2.83 -2.19
CA ARG A 110 -3.62 2.62 -3.59
C ARG A 110 -3.31 3.85 -4.42
N ILE A 111 -2.75 3.61 -5.61
CA ILE A 111 -2.56 4.61 -6.65
C ILE A 111 -3.49 4.28 -7.82
N HIS A 112 -4.39 5.20 -8.15
CA HIS A 112 -5.31 5.11 -9.27
C HIS A 112 -4.61 5.46 -10.58
N ILE A 113 -4.72 4.58 -11.60
CA ILE A 113 -4.20 4.84 -12.94
C ILE A 113 -5.29 5.47 -13.82
N THR A 114 -6.34 4.71 -14.12
CA THR A 114 -7.49 5.15 -14.94
C THR A 114 -8.63 4.15 -14.82
N GLY A 115 -9.89 4.61 -14.89
CA GLY A 115 -11.06 3.74 -14.71
C GLY A 115 -11.03 2.94 -13.41
N LYS A 116 -10.92 1.61 -13.50
CA LYS A 116 -10.79 0.70 -12.35
C LYS A 116 -9.34 0.33 -12.01
N GLN A 117 -8.39 0.68 -12.87
CA GLN A 117 -7.02 0.18 -12.80
C GLN A 117 -6.23 0.90 -11.71
N CYS A 118 -5.61 0.11 -10.84
CA CYS A 118 -4.95 0.55 -9.62
C CYS A 118 -3.64 -0.20 -9.41
N ILE A 119 -2.69 0.48 -8.78
CA ILE A 119 -1.52 -0.13 -8.16
C ILE A 119 -1.77 -0.15 -6.66
N ILE A 120 -1.66 -1.32 -6.05
CA ILE A 120 -1.83 -1.51 -4.61
C ILE A 120 -0.48 -1.74 -3.98
N GLY A 121 -0.27 -1.16 -2.81
CA GLY A 121 0.97 -1.32 -2.09
C GLY A 121 0.87 -0.92 -0.63
N HIS A 122 2.01 -0.88 0.03
CA HIS A 122 2.15 -0.31 1.36
C HIS A 122 3.24 0.76 1.39
N VAL A 123 3.11 1.71 2.30
CA VAL A 123 4.02 2.84 2.42
C VAL A 123 4.91 2.66 3.63
N VAL A 124 6.23 2.70 3.41
CA VAL A 124 7.23 2.82 4.47
C VAL A 124 8.08 4.05 4.18
N ARG A 125 7.96 5.06 5.04
CA ARG A 125 8.58 6.38 4.86
C ARG A 125 8.17 7.04 3.54
N ASN A 126 9.12 7.26 2.62
CA ASN A 126 8.92 7.82 1.29
C ASN A 126 8.88 6.75 0.19
N VAL A 127 8.81 5.46 0.55
CA VAL A 127 8.82 4.34 -0.40
C VAL A 127 7.43 3.70 -0.46
N PHE A 128 6.89 3.59 -1.67
CA PHE A 128 5.72 2.77 -1.98
C PHE A 128 6.20 1.39 -2.45
N TYR A 129 5.93 0.37 -1.65
CA TYR A 129 6.17 -1.02 -2.01
C TYR A 129 4.97 -1.51 -2.79
N VAL A 130 5.15 -1.69 -4.09
CA VAL A 130 4.11 -2.26 -4.96
C VAL A 130 3.92 -3.71 -4.57
N VAL A 131 2.67 -4.09 -4.31
CA VAL A 131 2.28 -5.44 -3.91
C VAL A 131 1.37 -6.07 -4.96
N PHE A 132 0.32 -5.37 -5.39
CA PHE A 132 -0.61 -5.89 -6.39
C PHE A 132 -0.81 -4.94 -7.55
N LEU A 133 -1.02 -5.54 -8.72
CA LEU A 133 -1.59 -4.88 -9.87
C LEU A 133 -3.07 -5.27 -9.90
N ASP A 134 -3.96 -4.28 -9.79
CA ASP A 134 -5.41 -4.47 -9.65
C ASP A 134 -6.14 -3.70 -10.75
N LYS A 135 -6.41 -4.37 -11.88
CA LYS A 135 -7.07 -3.77 -13.04
C LYS A 135 -8.58 -3.59 -12.82
N ASP A 136 -9.18 -4.40 -11.94
CA ASP A 136 -10.63 -4.55 -11.78
C ASP A 136 -11.19 -3.89 -10.51
N HIS A 137 -10.32 -3.27 -9.71
CA HIS A 137 -10.64 -2.61 -8.44
C HIS A 137 -11.19 -3.59 -7.40
N GLU A 138 -10.56 -4.76 -7.30
CA GLU A 138 -10.95 -5.85 -6.41
C GLU A 138 -10.28 -5.79 -5.03
N PHE A 139 -9.27 -4.93 -4.85
CA PHE A 139 -8.55 -4.80 -3.58
C PHE A 139 -9.40 -4.15 -2.48
N TYR A 140 -10.09 -3.05 -2.78
CA TYR A 140 -10.98 -2.38 -1.84
C TYR A 140 -12.25 -1.96 -2.55
N LYS A 141 -13.22 -2.87 -2.63
CA LYS A 141 -14.46 -2.66 -3.36
C LYS A 141 -15.31 -1.59 -2.66
N SER A 142 -15.66 -0.54 -3.39
CA SER A 142 -16.65 0.42 -2.93
C SER A 142 -18.06 -0.15 -3.08
N LYS A 143 -18.94 0.16 -2.13
CA LYS A 143 -20.38 -0.09 -2.32
C LYS A 143 -20.83 0.83 -3.46
N LEU A 144 -21.42 0.27 -4.51
CA LEU A 144 -22.11 1.04 -5.55
C LEU A 144 -23.11 1.96 -4.85
N LYS A 145 -22.90 3.28 -4.96
CA LYS A 145 -23.96 4.24 -4.61
C LYS A 145 -25.04 4.03 -5.67
N HIS A 146 -26.16 3.42 -5.31
CA HIS A 146 -27.36 3.46 -6.13
C HIS A 146 -27.61 4.92 -6.49
N THR A 147 -27.46 5.24 -7.77
CA THR A 147 -27.80 6.54 -8.36
C THR A 147 -29.02 6.32 -9.24
#